data_AF-A0A2L1VIX4-F1
#
_entry.id   AF-A0A2L1VIX4-F1
#
_cell.length_a   1.000
_cell.length_b   1.000
_cell.length_c   1.000
_cell.angle_alpha   90.00
_cell.angle_beta   90.00
_cell.angle_gamma   90.00
#
_symmetry.space_group_name_H-M   'P 1'
#
loop_
_entity.id
_entity.type
_entity.pdbx_description
1 polymer ?
#
loop_
_entity_poly.entity_id
_entity_poly.type
_entity_poly.pdbx_seq_one_letter_code
_entity_poly.pdbx_strand_id
1 'polypeptide(L)'
;MSWIEQEFETFKWVISTYYRVWLIPLFFLIFSLGVLVFLNLRLNYYFETRPETLLSPFMDQVVHIYYEHAGNKVLKRFVLIGPIVLFLIGYMKYRKKF
;
A
#
# COMPACT_ATOMS: atom_id res chain seq x y z
N MET A 1 27.63 8.32 25.47
CA MET A 1 26.53 7.85 24.61
C MET A 1 27.14 7.26 23.37
N SER A 2 26.86 6.01 23.05
CA SER A 2 27.20 5.47 21.73
C SER A 2 26.34 6.15 20.66
N TRP A 3 26.85 6.23 19.42
CA TRP A 3 26.08 6.79 18.30
C TRP A 3 24.73 6.07 18.11
N ILE A 4 24.70 4.76 18.36
CA ILE A 4 23.49 3.93 18.27
C ILE A 4 22.46 4.33 19.32
N GLU A 5 22.87 4.61 20.55
CA GLU A 5 21.96 5.06 21.62
C GLU A 5 21.35 6.42 21.28
N GLN A 6 22.15 7.35 20.75
CA GLN A 6 21.67 8.67 20.36
C GLN A 6 20.64 8.60 19.21
N GLU A 7 20.88 7.74 18.23
CA GLU A 7 19.94 7.47 17.14
C GLU A 7 18.64 6.85 17.66
N PHE A 8 18.72 5.94 18.61
CA PHE A 8 17.56 5.28 19.19
C PHE A 8 16.67 6.25 19.99
N GLU A 9 17.28 7.15 20.76
CA GLU A 9 16.55 8.20 21.49
C GLU A 9 15.90 9.21 20.53
N THR A 10 16.60 9.60 19.47
CA THR A 10 16.05 10.46 18.41
C THR A 10 14.84 9.80 17.75
N PHE A 11 14.94 8.50 17.45
CA PHE A 11 13.84 7.72 16.88
C PHE A 11 12.62 7.66 17.79
N LYS A 12 12.81 7.35 19.08
CA LYS A 12 11.72 7.35 20.07
C LYS A 12 11.05 8.72 20.13
N TRP A 13 11.84 9.78 20.20
CA TRP A 13 11.33 11.15 20.29
C TRP A 13 10.50 11.54 19.07
N VAL A 14 10.98 11.23 17.86
CA VAL A 14 10.24 11.54 16.62
C VAL A 14 8.90 10.81 16.57
N ILE A 15 8.87 9.53 16.95
CA ILE A 15 7.64 8.72 16.92
C ILE A 15 6.64 9.15 18.00
N SER A 16 7.12 9.45 19.20
CA SER A 16 6.25 9.85 20.32
C SER A 16 5.70 11.26 20.15
N THR A 17 6.51 12.18 19.61
CA THR A 17 6.13 13.59 19.45
C THR A 17 5.27 13.80 18.20
N TYR A 18 5.59 13.13 17.09
CA TYR A 18 4.92 13.35 15.81
C TYR A 18 4.09 12.14 15.40
N TYR A 19 2.89 12.03 15.95
CA TYR A 19 1.93 10.96 15.61
C TYR A 19 1.71 10.80 14.10
N ARG A 20 1.77 11.91 13.34
CA ARG A 20 1.60 11.94 11.88
C ARG A 20 2.62 11.07 11.14
N VAL A 21 3.79 10.82 11.72
CA VAL A 21 4.88 10.03 11.10
C VAL A 21 4.48 8.58 10.89
N TRP A 22 3.75 7.98 11.83
CA TRP A 22 3.29 6.59 11.73
C TRP A 22 1.83 6.49 11.29
N LEU A 23 1.02 7.49 11.63
CA LEU A 23 -0.42 7.50 11.35
C LEU A 23 -0.72 7.68 9.85
N ILE A 24 0.01 8.55 9.13
CA ILE A 24 -0.18 8.73 7.67
C ILE A 24 0.15 7.45 6.89
N PRO A 25 1.32 6.79 7.09
CA PRO A 25 1.60 5.48 6.48
C PRO A 25 0.55 4.42 6.80
N LEU A 26 0.04 4.40 8.03
CA LEU A 26 -0.94 3.42 8.48
C LEU A 26 -2.29 3.63 7.79
N PHE A 27 -2.79 4.86 7.70
CA PHE A 27 -4.00 5.17 6.94
C PHE A 27 -3.84 4.85 5.45
N PHE A 28 -2.69 5.16 4.87
CA PHE A 28 -2.39 4.81 3.49
C PHE A 28 -2.41 3.29 3.26
N LEU A 29 -1.83 2.51 4.18
CA LEU A 29 -1.86 1.05 4.13
C LEU A 29 -3.29 0.52 4.19
N ILE A 30 -4.11 0.99 5.14
CA ILE A 30 -5.53 0.59 5.25
C ILE A 30 -6.30 0.93 3.98
N PHE A 31 -6.13 2.15 3.46
CA PHE A 31 -6.79 2.58 2.21
C PHE A 31 -6.38 1.68 1.03
N SER A 32 -5.10 1.38 0.90
CA SER A 32 -4.58 0.53 -0.19
C SER A 32 -5.09 -0.91 -0.10
N LEU A 33 -5.23 -1.46 1.11
CA LEU A 33 -5.88 -2.76 1.34
C LEU A 33 -7.37 -2.71 0.99
N GLY A 34 -8.07 -1.64 1.34
CA GLY A 34 -9.47 -1.42 0.96
C GLY A 34 -9.66 -1.41 -0.55
N VAL A 35 -8.80 -0.71 -1.29
CA VAL A 35 -8.82 -0.69 -2.77
C VAL A 35 -8.56 -2.09 -3.34
N LEU A 36 -7.59 -2.83 -2.79
CA LEU A 36 -7.33 -4.22 -3.20
C LEU A 36 -8.56 -5.12 -3.01
N VAL A 37 -9.21 -5.05 -1.85
CA VAL A 37 -10.42 -5.83 -1.55
C VAL A 37 -11.55 -5.43 -2.49
N PHE A 38 -11.76 -4.13 -2.70
CA PHE A 38 -12.80 -3.63 -3.60
C PHE A 38 -12.60 -4.10 -5.04
N LEU A 39 -11.38 -4.01 -5.56
CA LEU A 39 -11.06 -4.51 -6.89
C LEU A 39 -11.35 -6.02 -6.98
N ASN A 40 -10.98 -6.80 -5.95
CA ASN A 40 -11.21 -8.25 -5.95
C ASN A 40 -12.70 -8.59 -5.93
N LEU A 41 -13.51 -7.85 -5.17
CA LEU A 41 -14.96 -8.02 -5.15
C LEU A 41 -15.57 -7.69 -6.52
N ARG A 42 -15.14 -6.60 -7.15
CA ARG A 42 -15.59 -6.23 -8.51
C ARG A 42 -15.20 -7.26 -9.55
N LEU A 43 -13.99 -7.81 -9.43
CA LEU A 43 -13.51 -8.88 -10.30
C LEU A 43 -14.39 -10.13 -10.14
N ASN A 44 -14.60 -10.57 -8.91
CA ASN A 44 -15.43 -11.75 -8.64
C ASN A 44 -16.87 -11.55 -9.15
N TYR A 45 -17.47 -10.38 -8.88
CA TYR A 45 -18.79 -10.04 -9.39
C TYR A 45 -18.87 -10.04 -10.92
N TYR A 46 -17.82 -9.59 -11.62
CA TYR A 46 -17.75 -9.66 -13.09
C TYR A 46 -17.77 -11.13 -13.57
N PHE A 47 -16.99 -12.01 -12.94
CA PHE A 47 -17.00 -13.44 -13.28
C PHE A 47 -18.35 -14.12 -12.97
N GLU A 48 -19.04 -13.71 -11.90
CA GLU A 48 -20.34 -14.26 -11.51
C GLU A 48 -21.52 -13.80 -12.40
N THR A 49 -21.48 -12.55 -12.90
CA THR A 49 -22.64 -11.92 -13.56
C THR A 49 -22.51 -11.75 -15.07
N ARG A 50 -21.35 -12.07 -15.65
CA ARG A 50 -21.15 -11.90 -17.10
C ARG A 50 -22.05 -12.84 -17.91
N PRO A 51 -22.62 -12.39 -19.03
CA PRO A 51 -23.31 -13.26 -19.96
C PRO A 51 -22.29 -14.11 -20.74
N GLU A 52 -22.52 -15.42 -20.82
CA GLU A 52 -21.74 -16.32 -21.66
C GLU A 52 -22.04 -16.05 -23.14
N THR A 53 -21.20 -15.21 -23.74
CA THR A 53 -21.28 -14.85 -25.16
C THR A 53 -20.04 -15.33 -25.89
N LEU A 54 -20.07 -15.34 -27.22
CA LEU A 54 -18.93 -15.79 -28.03
C LEU A 54 -17.63 -14.98 -27.77
N LEU A 55 -17.73 -13.77 -27.24
CA LEU A 55 -16.63 -12.88 -26.89
C LEU A 55 -16.18 -12.97 -25.41
N SER A 56 -16.92 -13.70 -24.56
CA SER A 56 -16.57 -13.81 -23.13
C SER A 56 -15.15 -14.36 -22.89
N PRO A 57 -14.64 -15.39 -23.62
CA PRO A 57 -13.30 -15.91 -23.36
C PRO A 57 -12.18 -14.89 -23.64
N PHE A 58 -12.39 -14.02 -24.62
CA PHE A 58 -11.44 -12.96 -24.97
C PHE A 58 -11.40 -11.88 -23.88
N MET A 59 -12.56 -11.43 -23.43
CA MET A 59 -12.65 -10.45 -22.35
C MET A 59 -12.08 -11.00 -21.04
N ASP A 60 -12.25 -12.29 -20.77
CA ASP A 60 -11.69 -12.95 -19.59
C ASP A 60 -10.18 -13.01 -19.61
N GLN A 61 -9.57 -13.30 -20.76
CA GLN A 61 -8.12 -13.25 -20.91
C GLN A 61 -7.58 -11.84 -20.71
N VAL A 62 -8.23 -10.83 -21.29
CA VAL A 62 -7.82 -9.43 -21.11
C VAL A 62 -7.90 -9.03 -19.65
N VAL A 63 -9.01 -9.34 -18.97
CA VAL A 63 -9.21 -9.07 -17.55
C VAL A 63 -8.18 -9.82 -16.72
N HIS A 64 -7.97 -11.12 -16.95
CA HIS A 64 -7.00 -11.91 -16.20
C HIS A 64 -5.58 -11.37 -16.37
N ILE A 65 -5.15 -11.05 -17.60
CA ILE A 65 -3.82 -10.48 -17.86
C ILE A 65 -3.66 -9.14 -17.16
N TYR A 66 -4.65 -8.23 -17.28
CA TYR A 66 -4.58 -6.94 -16.60
C TYR A 66 -4.51 -7.10 -15.09
N TYR A 67 -5.31 -8.00 -14.53
CA TYR A 67 -5.42 -8.19 -13.10
C TYR A 67 -4.19 -8.91 -12.52
N GLU A 68 -3.64 -9.88 -13.23
CA GLU A 68 -2.43 -10.58 -12.87
C GLU A 68 -1.20 -9.66 -12.96
N HIS A 69 -1.12 -8.81 -14.00
CA HIS A 69 -0.01 -7.86 -14.14
C HIS A 69 -0.13 -6.67 -13.19
N ALA A 70 -1.29 -6.03 -13.11
CA ALA A 70 -1.49 -4.83 -12.30
C ALA A 70 -1.73 -5.15 -10.81
N GLY A 71 -2.58 -6.13 -10.53
CA GLY A 71 -2.96 -6.51 -9.16
C GLY A 71 -1.86 -7.24 -8.41
N ASN A 72 -1.12 -8.15 -9.06
CA ASN A 72 -0.22 -9.06 -8.36
C ASN A 72 1.19 -8.50 -8.17
N LYS A 73 1.74 -7.74 -9.14
CA LYS A 73 3.10 -7.17 -9.05
C LYS A 73 3.12 -5.72 -8.60
N VAL A 74 2.31 -4.86 -9.22
CA VAL A 74 2.41 -3.42 -8.99
C VAL A 74 1.66 -3.02 -7.73
N LEU A 75 0.39 -3.41 -7.61
CA LEU A 75 -0.43 -3.02 -6.46
C LEU A 75 0.10 -3.59 -5.14
N LYS A 76 0.47 -4.88 -5.10
CA LYS A 76 1.04 -5.51 -3.89
C LYS A 76 2.36 -4.86 -3.45
N ARG A 77 3.24 -4.53 -4.40
CA ARG A 77 4.48 -3.80 -4.10
C ARG A 77 4.18 -2.40 -3.60
N PHE A 78 3.22 -1.70 -4.19
CA PHE A 78 2.86 -0.34 -3.79
C PHE A 78 2.20 -0.28 -2.39
N VAL A 79 1.38 -1.27 -2.06
CA VAL A 79 0.74 -1.43 -0.74
C VAL A 79 1.78 -1.63 0.37
N LEU A 80 2.90 -2.31 0.09
CA LEU A 80 3.98 -2.52 1.06
C LEU A 80 5.02 -1.41 1.06
N ILE A 81 5.49 -0.97 -0.11
CA ILE A 81 6.57 -0.01 -0.26
C ILE A 81 6.08 1.42 0.05
N GLY A 82 4.86 1.77 -0.35
CA GLY A 82 4.29 3.10 -0.15
C GLY A 82 4.29 3.56 1.32
N PRO A 83 3.75 2.77 2.26
CA PRO A 83 3.80 3.08 3.68
C PRO A 83 5.22 3.24 4.22
N ILE A 84 6.15 2.38 3.80
CA ILE A 84 7.56 2.43 4.22
C ILE A 84 8.21 3.74 3.76
N VAL A 85 7.99 4.12 2.50
CA VAL A 85 8.52 5.37 1.94
C VAL A 85 7.89 6.57 2.64
N LEU A 86 6.57 6.57 2.86
CA LEU A 86 5.88 7.63 3.60
C LEU A 86 6.41 7.77 5.02
N PHE A 87 6.69 6.65 5.69
CA PHE A 87 7.28 6.63 7.02
C PHE A 87 8.69 7.23 7.01
N LEU A 88 9.55 6.82 6.06
CA LEU A 88 10.91 7.36 5.93
C LEU A 88 10.91 8.86 5.62
N ILE A 89 10.04 9.33 4.72
CA ILE A 89 9.89 10.76 4.41
C ILE A 89 9.43 11.53 5.65
N GLY A 90 8.42 11.02 6.36
CA GLY A 90 7.96 11.59 7.62
C GLY A 90 9.08 11.66 8.65
N TYR A 91 9.75 10.54 8.89
CA TYR A 91 10.86 10.43 9.83
C TYR A 91 11.99 11.42 9.51
N MET A 92 12.50 11.42 8.27
CA MET A 92 13.56 12.33 7.84
C MET A 92 13.19 13.81 7.98
N LYS A 93 11.92 14.15 7.76
CA LYS A 93 11.42 15.53 7.91
C LYS A 93 11.48 16.01 9.36
N TYR A 94 11.09 15.17 10.32
CA TYR A 94 11.03 15.56 11.73
C TYR A 94 12.33 15.32 12.50
N ARG A 95 13.16 14.36 12.06
CA ARG A 95 14.51 14.14 12.57
C ARG A 95 15.40 15.39 12.45
N LYS A 96 15.26 16.17 11.37
CA LYS A 96 16.03 17.42 11.16
C LYS A 96 15.72 18.53 12.16
N LYS A 97 14.68 18.37 13.00
CA LYS A 97 14.33 19.32 14.06
C LYS A 97 14.95 18.97 15.42
N PHE A 98 15.69 17.87 15.50
CA PHE A 98 16.47 17.41 16.65
C PHE A 98 17.95 17.54 16.32
#